data_AF-A0A972AW09-F1
#
_entry.id   AF-A0A972AW09-F1
#
_cell.length_a   1.000
_cell.length_b   1.000
_cell.length_c   1.000
_cell.angle_alpha   90.00
_cell.angle_beta   90.00
_cell.angle_gamma   90.00
#
_symmetry.space_group_name_H-M   'P 1'
#
loop_
_entity.id
_entity.type
_entity.pdbx_description
1 polymer ?
#
loop_
_entity_poly.entity_id
_entity_poly.type
_entity_poly.pdbx_seq_one_letter_code
_entity_poly.pdbx_strand_id
1 'polypeptide(L)'
;MDYKILGWLNVIILGVLITPFIMVRLNKYVFKTKNKNYLEITKKFRKIHKPLGIALVGSSIYHGYLALGAIRLHTGTVLFAAIAFTVIIGGVYYRKKKKNSFYTHKIMAVVVIVLLLIHLFYPYAFSKLL
;
A
#
# COMPACT_ATOMS: atom_id res chain seq x y z
N MET A 1 -21.76 0.94 6.17
CA MET A 1 -20.56 0.16 6.49
C MET A 1 -19.73 0.97 7.47
N ASP A 2 -19.26 0.38 8.57
CA ASP A 2 -18.46 1.10 9.59
C ASP A 2 -17.07 1.48 9.01
N TYR A 3 -16.64 2.73 9.23
CA TYR A 3 -15.33 3.22 8.80
C TYR A 3 -14.19 2.37 9.39
N LYS A 4 -14.35 1.80 10.59
CA LYS A 4 -13.36 0.92 11.23
C LYS A 4 -13.14 -0.37 10.45
N ILE A 5 -14.21 -0.98 9.94
CA ILE A 5 -14.14 -2.20 9.13
C ILE A 5 -13.38 -1.92 7.82
N LEU A 6 -13.67 -0.79 7.18
CA LEU A 6 -12.92 -0.34 6.00
C LEU A 6 -11.44 -0.08 6.30
N GLY A 7 -11.12 0.49 7.48
CA GLY A 7 -9.75 0.70 7.92
C GLY A 7 -8.98 -0.62 8.00
N TRP A 8 -9.53 -1.63 8.66
CA TRP A 8 -8.92 -2.97 8.74
C TRP A 8 -8.84 -3.67 7.38
N LEU A 9 -9.85 -3.51 6.53
CA LEU A 9 -9.81 -4.03 5.15
C LEU A 9 -8.64 -3.41 4.37
N ASN A 10 -8.43 -2.10 4.48
CA ASN A 10 -7.30 -1.41 3.84
C ASN A 10 -5.94 -1.91 4.35
N VAL A 11 -5.82 -2.18 5.66
CA VAL A 11 -4.61 -2.80 6.25
C VAL A 11 -4.35 -4.17 5.64
N ILE A 12 -5.37 -5.03 5.55
CA ILE A 12 -5.26 -6.37 4.96
C ILE A 12 -4.85 -6.29 3.49
N ILE A 13 -5.51 -5.44 2.70
CA ILE A 13 -5.17 -5.22 1.29
C ILE A 13 -3.72 -4.78 1.15
N LEU A 14 -3.27 -3.82 1.96
CA LEU A 14 -1.89 -3.34 1.93
C LEU A 14 -0.89 -4.43 2.32
N GLY A 15 -1.22 -5.28 3.31
CA GLY A 15 -0.43 -6.46 3.65
C GLY A 15 -0.27 -7.41 2.45
N VAL A 16 -1.38 -7.74 1.77
CA VAL A 16 -1.37 -8.56 0.55
C VAL A 16 -0.53 -7.94 -0.57
N LEU A 17 -0.56 -6.61 -0.72
CA LEU A 17 0.22 -5.89 -1.72
C LEU A 17 1.74 -6.00 -1.50
N ILE A 18 2.18 -6.15 -0.25
CA ILE A 18 3.60 -6.23 0.11
C ILE A 18 4.12 -7.67 0.04
N THR A 19 3.25 -8.68 0.14
CA THR A 19 3.60 -10.10 0.05
C THR A 19 4.50 -10.45 -1.14
N PRO A 20 4.25 -10.04 -2.40
CA PRO A 20 5.16 -10.30 -3.51
C PRO A 20 6.60 -9.85 -3.25
N PHE A 21 6.79 -8.71 -2.60
CA PHE A 21 8.11 -8.17 -2.31
C PHE A 21 8.80 -9.01 -1.23
N ILE A 22 8.08 -9.33 -0.16
CA ILE A 22 8.59 -10.19 0.93
C ILE A 22 8.99 -11.56 0.38
N MET A 23 8.11 -12.22 -0.40
CA MET A 23 8.40 -13.53 -0.98
C MET A 23 9.67 -13.49 -1.84
N VAL A 24 9.81 -12.50 -2.73
CA VAL A 24 11.02 -12.39 -3.58
C VAL A 24 12.28 -12.20 -2.76
N ARG A 25 12.22 -11.41 -1.69
CA ARG A 25 13.37 -11.15 -0.81
C ARG A 25 13.72 -12.37 0.04
N LEU A 26 12.73 -13.03 0.64
CA LEU A 26 12.92 -14.26 1.39
C LEU A 26 13.50 -15.36 0.52
N ASN A 27 13.02 -15.52 -0.72
CA ASN A 27 13.61 -16.51 -1.61
C ASN A 27 15.04 -16.17 -2.01
N LYS A 28 15.36 -14.89 -2.22
CA LYS A 28 16.73 -14.48 -2.60
C LYS A 28 17.74 -14.70 -1.47
N TYR A 29 17.37 -14.37 -0.23
CA TYR A 29 18.33 -14.31 0.88
C TYR A 29 18.24 -15.47 1.86
N VAL A 30 17.06 -16.08 2.02
CA VAL A 30 16.80 -17.11 3.03
C VAL A 30 16.59 -18.47 2.39
N PHE A 31 15.51 -18.64 1.61
CA PHE A 31 15.10 -19.98 1.16
C PHE A 31 15.86 -20.50 -0.05
N LYS A 32 16.22 -19.64 -1.01
CA LYS A 32 16.89 -19.99 -2.28
C LYS A 32 16.25 -21.19 -2.99
N THR A 33 14.94 -21.33 -2.88
CA THR A 33 14.19 -22.49 -3.35
C THR A 33 13.82 -22.36 -4.83
N LYS A 34 13.77 -23.52 -5.50
CA LYS A 34 13.23 -23.70 -6.86
C LYS A 34 11.84 -24.35 -6.85
N ASN A 35 11.20 -24.46 -5.69
CA ASN A 35 9.89 -25.08 -5.54
C ASN A 35 8.84 -24.39 -6.44
N LYS A 36 8.18 -25.18 -7.29
CA LYS A 36 7.20 -24.68 -8.28
C LYS A 36 6.02 -23.97 -7.61
N ASN A 37 5.49 -24.51 -6.52
CA ASN A 37 4.34 -23.96 -5.80
C ASN A 37 4.68 -22.57 -5.23
N TYR A 38 5.86 -22.42 -4.64
CA TYR A 38 6.33 -21.13 -4.12
C TYR A 38 6.36 -20.04 -5.20
N LEU A 39 6.92 -20.39 -6.37
CA LEU A 39 7.01 -19.48 -7.51
C LEU A 39 5.63 -19.16 -8.10
N GLU A 40 4.72 -20.14 -8.14
CA GLU A 40 3.36 -19.96 -8.62
C GLU A 40 2.54 -19.05 -7.69
N ILE A 41 2.62 -19.25 -6.38
CA ILE A 41 1.98 -18.38 -5.39
C ILE A 41 2.51 -16.95 -5.53
N THR A 42 3.83 -16.77 -5.67
CA THR A 42 4.42 -15.45 -5.90
C THR A 42 3.86 -14.79 -7.16
N LYS A 43 3.67 -15.55 -8.25
CA LYS A 43 3.05 -15.05 -9.49
C LYS A 43 1.58 -14.66 -9.28
N LYS A 44 0.80 -15.44 -8.53
CA LYS A 44 -0.61 -15.13 -8.20
C LYS A 44 -0.71 -13.81 -7.45
N PHE A 45 0.09 -13.60 -6.39
CA PHE A 45 0.11 -12.32 -5.67
C PHE A 45 0.51 -11.14 -6.56
N ARG A 46 1.49 -11.31 -7.46
CA ARG A 46 1.87 -10.26 -8.43
C ARG A 46 0.74 -9.93 -9.41
N LYS A 47 -0.05 -10.92 -9.84
CA LYS A 47 -1.17 -10.72 -10.78
C LYS A 47 -2.25 -9.84 -10.17
N ILE A 48 -2.58 -10.06 -8.89
CA ILE A 48 -3.61 -9.29 -8.18
C ILE A 48 -3.10 -7.97 -7.60
N HIS A 49 -1.78 -7.77 -7.50
CA HIS A 49 -1.16 -6.58 -6.90
C HIS A 49 -1.67 -5.27 -7.52
N LYS A 50 -1.75 -5.19 -8.85
CA LYS A 50 -2.21 -3.96 -9.52
C LYS A 50 -3.71 -3.69 -9.28
N PRO A 51 -4.64 -4.63 -9.54
CA PRO A 51 -6.05 -4.45 -9.18
C PRO A 51 -6.26 -4.06 -7.71
N LEU A 52 -5.57 -4.74 -6.78
CA LEU A 52 -5.67 -4.44 -5.37
C LEU A 52 -5.11 -3.06 -5.00
N GLY A 53 -4.07 -2.58 -5.68
CA GLY A 53 -3.56 -1.22 -5.48
C GLY A 53 -4.60 -0.16 -5.86
N ILE A 54 -5.32 -0.39 -6.96
CA ILE A 54 -6.42 0.50 -7.39
C ILE A 54 -7.59 0.42 -6.40
N ALA A 55 -7.97 -0.79 -5.98
CA ALA A 55 -9.02 -0.99 -4.98
C ALA A 55 -8.67 -0.33 -3.64
N LEU A 56 -7.40 -0.40 -3.21
CA LEU A 56 -6.92 0.26 -2.00
C LEU A 56 -7.10 1.77 -2.07
N VAL A 57 -6.80 2.41 -3.21
CA VAL A 57 -7.03 3.86 -3.41
C VAL A 57 -8.51 4.19 -3.25
N GLY A 58 -9.40 3.49 -3.94
CA GLY A 58 -10.85 3.74 -3.83
C GLY A 58 -11.39 3.53 -2.41
N SER A 59 -11.01 2.41 -1.79
CA SER A 59 -11.41 2.07 -0.42
C SER A 59 -10.83 3.04 0.63
N SER A 60 -9.63 3.57 0.41
CA SER A 60 -9.02 4.56 1.31
C SER A 60 -9.72 5.92 1.24
N ILE A 61 -10.12 6.36 0.04
CA ILE A 61 -10.94 7.59 -0.11
C ILE A 61 -12.26 7.42 0.63
N TYR A 62 -12.94 6.30 0.39
CA TYR A 62 -14.25 6.04 0.99
C TYR A 62 -14.17 5.92 2.52
N HIS A 63 -13.15 5.23 3.04
CA HIS A 63 -12.84 5.19 4.46
C HIS A 63 -12.64 6.60 5.05
N GLY A 64 -11.80 7.43 4.41
CA GLY A 64 -11.53 8.78 4.87
C GLY A 64 -12.78 9.67 4.87
N TYR A 65 -13.64 9.55 3.86
CA TYR A 65 -14.92 10.26 3.79
C TYR A 65 -15.83 9.87 4.96
N LEU A 66 -15.98 8.57 5.26
CA LEU A 66 -16.80 8.11 6.38
C LEU A 66 -16.23 8.52 7.75
N ALA A 67 -14.90 8.61 7.87
CA ALA A 67 -14.24 8.95 9.12
C ALA A 67 -14.22 10.46 9.42
N LEU A 68 -14.07 11.31 8.41
CA LEU A 68 -13.85 12.75 8.57
C LEU A 68 -14.98 13.63 8.03
N GLY A 69 -15.85 13.09 7.18
CA GLY A 69 -16.94 13.83 6.50
C GLY A 69 -16.50 14.82 5.43
N ALA A 70 -15.25 15.30 5.48
CA ALA A 70 -14.64 16.22 4.52
C ALA A 70 -13.12 16.02 4.46
N ILE A 71 -12.46 16.58 3.45
CA ILE A 71 -11.01 16.63 3.38
C ILE A 71 -10.49 17.54 4.50
N ARG A 72 -9.71 16.97 5.41
CA ARG A 72 -9.07 17.68 6.53
C ARG A 72 -7.61 17.27 6.64
N LEU A 73 -6.78 18.14 7.23
CA LEU A 73 -5.41 17.77 7.57
C LEU A 73 -5.44 16.70 8.67
N HIS A 74 -5.12 15.47 8.30
CA HIS A 74 -5.17 14.29 9.17
C HIS A 74 -4.14 13.28 8.67
N THR A 75 -3.59 12.44 9.55
CA THR A 75 -2.60 11.41 9.15
C THR A 75 -3.15 10.47 8.07
N GLY A 76 -4.45 10.20 8.10
CA GLY A 76 -5.15 9.40 7.07
C GLY A 76 -5.14 10.06 5.69
N THR A 77 -5.27 11.39 5.61
CA THR A 77 -5.21 12.14 4.35
C THR A 77 -3.81 12.11 3.75
N VAL A 78 -2.77 12.24 4.60
CA VAL A 78 -1.36 12.14 4.19
C VAL A 78 -1.03 10.71 3.73
N LEU A 79 -1.48 9.70 4.48
CA LEU A 79 -1.35 8.29 4.10
C LEU A 79 -2.03 8.01 2.75
N PHE A 80 -3.25 8.49 2.56
CA PHE A 80 -3.97 8.35 1.30
C PHE A 80 -3.19 8.96 0.13
N ALA A 81 -2.67 10.19 0.28
CA ALA A 81 -1.87 10.83 -0.75
C ALA A 81 -0.62 10.00 -1.12
N ALA A 82 0.07 9.44 -0.11
CA ALA A 82 1.21 8.56 -0.32
C ALA A 82 0.82 7.26 -1.04
N ILE A 83 -0.32 6.64 -0.69
CA ILE A 83 -0.85 5.44 -1.37
C ILE A 83 -1.16 5.77 -2.83
N ALA A 84 -1.90 6.85 -3.10
CA ALA A 84 -2.26 7.28 -4.44
C ALA A 84 -1.01 7.53 -5.30
N PHE A 85 -0.03 8.25 -4.76
CA PHE A 85 1.24 8.49 -5.43
C PHE A 85 2.00 7.18 -5.71
N THR A 86 2.04 6.25 -4.75
CA THR A 86 2.68 4.93 -4.91
C THR A 86 2.05 4.14 -6.07
N VAL A 87 0.72 4.14 -6.17
CA VAL A 87 -0.03 3.47 -7.23
C VAL A 87 0.21 4.13 -8.59
N ILE A 88 0.22 5.47 -8.65
CA ILE A 88 0.53 6.22 -9.88
C ILE A 88 1.94 5.86 -10.39
N ILE A 89 2.95 5.94 -9.52
CA ILE A 89 4.33 5.60 -9.90
C ILE A 89 4.46 4.13 -10.29
N GLY A 90 3.74 3.22 -9.60
CA GLY A 90 3.64 1.81 -9.98
C GLY A 90 3.06 1.62 -11.39
N GLY A 91 2.01 2.38 -11.73
CA GLY A 91 1.41 2.42 -13.06
C GLY A 91 2.36 2.99 -14.13
N VAL A 92 3.09 4.05 -13.80
CA VAL A 92 4.13 4.63 -14.68
C VAL A 92 5.23 3.60 -14.95
N TYR A 93 5.71 2.90 -13.92
CA TYR A 93 6.68 1.82 -14.09
C TYR A 93 6.10 0.68 -14.94
N TYR A 94 4.84 0.29 -14.71
CA TYR A 94 4.20 -0.76 -15.50
C TYR A 94 4.22 -0.46 -17.00
N ARG A 95 3.95 0.80 -17.39
CA ARG A 95 3.94 1.25 -18.79
C ARG A 95 5.35 1.52 -19.34
N LYS A 96 6.17 2.30 -18.63
CA LYS A 96 7.44 2.85 -19.14
C LYS A 96 8.68 2.02 -18.78
N LYS A 97 8.55 1.05 -17.85
CA LYS A 97 9.64 0.19 -17.33
C LYS A 97 10.90 0.94 -16.86
N LYS A 98 10.79 2.23 -16.52
CA LYS A 98 11.93 3.05 -16.07
C LYS A 98 12.41 2.62 -14.68
N LYS A 99 13.72 2.40 -14.53
CA LYS A 99 14.37 2.00 -13.26
C LYS A 99 14.07 2.98 -12.13
N ASN A 100 14.09 4.28 -12.41
CA ASN A 100 13.80 5.32 -11.42
C ASN A 100 12.37 5.19 -10.88
N SER A 101 11.38 4.97 -11.75
CA SER A 101 9.99 4.76 -11.30
C SER A 101 9.85 3.52 -10.42
N PHE A 102 10.54 2.43 -10.72
CA PHE A 102 10.56 1.25 -9.84
C PHE A 102 11.21 1.55 -8.47
N TYR A 103 12.31 2.30 -8.47
CA TYR A 103 13.00 2.71 -7.25
C TYR A 103 12.10 3.60 -6.39
N THR A 104 11.50 4.64 -6.97
CA THR A 104 10.54 5.53 -6.31
C THR A 104 9.34 4.75 -5.78
N HIS A 105 8.76 3.83 -6.55
CA HIS A 105 7.65 2.99 -6.08
C HIS A 105 8.01 2.19 -4.81
N LYS A 106 9.22 1.60 -4.76
CA LYS A 106 9.69 0.87 -3.57
C LYS A 106 9.90 1.78 -2.36
N ILE A 107 10.52 2.95 -2.54
CA ILE A 107 10.68 3.91 -1.44
C ILE A 107 9.32 4.32 -0.91
N MET A 108 8.41 4.67 -1.81
CA MET A 108 7.07 5.11 -1.42
C MET A 108 6.26 4.01 -0.74
N ALA A 109 6.45 2.74 -1.10
CA ALA A 109 5.85 1.62 -0.37
C ALA A 109 6.33 1.57 1.11
N VAL A 110 7.60 1.88 1.38
CA VAL A 110 8.12 1.98 2.76
C VAL A 110 7.51 3.20 3.47
N VAL A 111 7.45 4.35 2.80
CA VAL A 111 6.80 5.56 3.34
C VAL A 111 5.34 5.29 3.70
N VAL A 112 4.60 4.59 2.85
CA VAL A 112 3.21 4.19 3.11
C VAL A 112 3.10 3.32 4.36
N ILE A 113 4.03 2.38 4.57
CA ILE A 113 4.03 1.56 5.79
C ILE A 113 4.30 2.39 7.04
N VAL A 114 5.28 3.28 7.00
CA VAL A 114 5.56 4.18 8.13
C VAL A 114 4.35 5.07 8.44
N LEU A 115 3.74 5.67 7.42
CA LEU A 115 2.54 6.49 7.57
C LEU A 115 1.33 5.68 8.06
N LEU A 116 1.20 4.41 7.66
CA LEU A 116 0.18 3.52 8.18
C LEU A 116 0.35 3.31 9.68
N LEU A 117 1.57 3.02 10.14
CA LEU A 117 1.86 2.84 11.55
C LEU A 117 1.54 4.12 12.34
N ILE A 118 1.95 5.29 11.82
CA ILE A 118 1.62 6.59 12.42
C ILE A 118 0.09 6.76 12.48
N HIS A 119 -0.63 6.44 11.41
CA HIS A 119 -2.09 6.58 11.38
C HIS A 119 -2.80 5.64 12.35
N LEU A 120 -2.28 4.43 12.55
CA LEU A 120 -2.85 3.44 13.48
C LEU A 120 -2.63 3.83 14.96
N PHE A 121 -1.43 4.32 15.29
CA PHE A 121 -1.07 4.62 16.69
C PHE A 121 -1.32 6.08 17.08
N TYR A 122 -1.24 7.02 16.14
CA TYR A 122 -1.34 8.46 16.35
C TYR A 122 -2.18 9.15 15.27
N PRO A 123 -3.47 8.79 15.10
CA PRO A 123 -4.30 9.30 13.99
C PRO A 123 -4.36 10.84 13.92
N TYR A 124 -4.31 11.52 15.07
CA TYR A 124 -4.42 12.97 15.20
C TYR A 124 -3.07 13.71 15.27
N ALA A 125 -1.95 13.08 14.91
CA ALA A 125 -0.62 13.70 15.00
C ALA A 125 -0.51 15.04 14.24
N PHE A 126 -1.21 15.19 13.12
CA PHE A 126 -1.19 16.42 12.31
C PHE A 126 -2.33 17.40 12.59
N SER A 127 -3.37 16.99 13.33
CA SER A 127 -4.48 17.88 13.64
C SER A 127 -4.21 18.80 14.84
N LYS A 128 -3.02 18.70 15.45
CA LYS A 128 -2.54 19.61 16.51
C LYS A 128 -1.70 20.78 15.99
N LEU A 129 -1.49 20.88 14.67
CA LEU A 129 -0.66 21.90 14.02
C LEU A 129 -1.46 23.09 13.48
N LEU A 130 -2.76 23.12 13.73
CA LEU A 130 -3.73 24.20 13.45
C LEU A 130 -4.55 24.42 14.72
#